data_AF-A0A959QCL2-F1
#
_entry.id   AF-A0A959QCL2-F1
#
_cell.length_a   1.000
_cell.length_b   1.000
_cell.length_c   1.000
_cell.angle_alpha   90.00
_cell.angle_beta   90.00
_cell.angle_gamma   90.00
#
_symmetry.space_group_name_H-M   'P 1'
#
loop_
_entity.id
_entity.type
_entity.pdbx_description
1 polymer ?
#
loop_
_entity_poly.entity_id
_entity_poly.type
_entity_poly.pdbx_seq_one_letter_code
_entity_poly.pdbx_strand_id
1 'polypeptide(L)' 'MLVRFVVSNYLSFGEEAEFNMLTGSPRRFKEHIYTFGELELLKTAAIYGANGAGKSNLVKA' A
#
# COMPACT_ATOMS: atom_id res chain seq x y z
N MET A 1 2.99 10.91 -5.60
CA MET A 1 2.18 9.96 -4.83
C MET A 1 2.78 8.57 -4.97
N LEU A 2 2.82 7.79 -3.90
CA LEU A 2 3.18 6.38 -3.98
C LEU A 2 1.99 5.63 -4.60
N VAL A 3 2.23 4.94 -5.72
CA VAL A 3 1.18 4.19 -6.45
C VAL A 3 1.29 2.70 -6.14
N ARG A 4 2.50 2.15 -6.31
CA ARG A 4 2.80 0.73 -6.12
C ARG A 4 4.25 0.60 -5.63
N PHE A 5 4.46 -0.33 -4.72
CA PHE A 5 5.74 -0.68 -4.13
C PHE A 5 5.84 -2.20 -4.12
N VAL A 6 6.95 -2.73 -4.61
CA VAL A 6 7.22 -4.17 -4.67
C VAL A 6 8.57 -4.40 -4.02
N VAL A 7 8.64 -5.38 -3.12
CA VAL A 7 9.85 -5.72 -2.36
C VAL A 7 10.03 -7.23 -2.33
N SER A 8 11.27 -7.68 -2.50
CA SER A 8 11.68 -9.08 -2.35
C SER A 8 13.08 -9.11 -1.74
N ASN A 9 13.40 -10.19 -1.02
CA ASN A 9 14.70 -10.42 -0.38
C ASN A 9 15.25 -9.20 0.40
N TYR A 10 14.42 -8.57 1.23
CA TYR A 10 14.78 -7.40 2.04
C TYR A 10 14.34 -7.56 3.49
N LEU A 11 15.28 -7.55 4.43
CA LEU A 11 15.05 -7.75 5.87
C LEU A 11 14.16 -8.98 6.16
N SER A 12 12.87 -8.76 6.44
CA SER A 12 11.88 -9.80 6.75
C SER A 12 11.01 -10.20 5.56
N PHE A 13 11.23 -9.64 4.37
CA PHE A 13 10.54 -10.01 3.14
C PHE A 13 11.41 -10.99 2.35
N GLY A 14 11.09 -12.29 2.44
CA GLY A 14 11.77 -13.34 1.66
C GLY A 14 11.23 -13.38 0.23
N GLU A 15 9.95 -13.75 0.11
CA GLU A 15 9.22 -13.74 -1.17
C GLU A 15 8.81 -12.32 -1.58
N GLU A 16 8.45 -12.17 -2.86
CA GLU A 16 7.92 -10.92 -3.40
C GLU A 16 6.61 -10.53 -2.70
N ALA A 17 6.58 -9.29 -2.21
CA ALA A 17 5.42 -8.67 -1.61
C ALA A 17 5.10 -7.36 -2.32
N GLU A 18 3.81 -7.09 -2.50
CA GLU A 18 3.31 -5.88 -3.15
C GLU A 18 2.43 -5.08 -2.20
N PHE A 19 2.68 -3.77 -2.17
CA PHE A 19 1.78 -2.76 -1.62
C PHE A 19 1.35 -1.81 -2.74
N ASN A 20 0.05 -1.65 -2.97
CA ASN A 20 -0.47 -0.70 -3.97
C ASN A 20 -1.63 0.13 -3.42
N MET A 21 -1.78 1.31 -4.01
CA MET A 21 -2.74 2.36 -3.63
C MET A 21 -3.83 2.54 -4.70
N LEU A 22 -3.91 1.63 -5.68
CA LEU A 22 -4.96 1.65 -6.70
C LEU A 22 -6.32 1.48 -6.03
N THR A 23 -7.31 2.24 -6.50
CA THR A 23 -8.67 2.05 -6.02
C THR A 23 -9.25 0.74 -6.54
N GLY A 24 -10.04 0.08 -5.69
CA GLY A 24 -10.94 -0.99 -6.12
C GLY A 24 -12.28 -0.39 -6.57
N SER A 25 -13.38 -1.06 -6.20
CA SER A 25 -14.75 -0.55 -6.44
C SER A 25 -15.42 -0.08 -5.14
N PRO A 26 -14.97 1.04 -4.52
CA PRO A 26 -15.46 1.48 -3.23
C PRO A 26 -16.91 1.98 -3.31
N ARG A 27 -17.76 1.49 -2.40
CA ARG A 27 -19.16 1.95 -2.24
C ARG A 27 -19.32 3.09 -1.23
N ARG A 28 -18.32 3.30 -0.38
CA ARG A 28 -18.29 4.30 0.71
C ARG A 28 -16.98 5.07 0.64
N PHE A 29 -16.97 6.25 1.26
CA PHE A 29 -15.80 7.13 1.35
C PHE A 29 -15.22 7.53 -0.02
N LYS A 30 -16.10 7.95 -0.96
CA LYS A 30 -15.67 8.39 -2.30
C LYS A 30 -14.74 9.59 -2.23
N GLU A 31 -14.87 10.42 -1.20
CA GLU A 31 -13.98 11.51 -0.87
C GLU A 31 -12.56 11.07 -0.51
N HIS A 32 -12.32 9.79 -0.19
CA HIS A 32 -10.98 9.24 0.02
C HIS A 32 -10.26 8.96 -1.32
N ILE A 33 -10.99 8.94 -2.43
CA ILE A 33 -10.42 8.73 -3.76
C ILE A 33 -9.80 10.03 -4.25
N TYR A 34 -8.58 9.94 -4.76
CA TYR A 34 -7.91 10.99 -5.51
C TYR A 34 -7.86 10.59 -6.97
N THR A 35 -8.42 11.43 -7.84
CA THR A 35 -8.48 11.18 -9.29
C THR A 35 -7.48 12.09 -10.00
N PHE A 36 -6.61 11.50 -10.81
CA PHE A 36 -5.66 12.18 -11.67
C PHE A 36 -5.76 11.63 -13.10
N GLY A 37 -6.51 12.34 -13.95
CA GLY A 37 -6.86 11.82 -15.28
C GLY A 37 -7.70 10.54 -15.16
N GLU A 38 -7.22 9.47 -15.78
CA GLU A 38 -7.85 8.13 -15.72
C GLU A 38 -7.39 7.29 -14.51
N LEU A 39 -6.45 7.80 -13.71
CA LEU A 39 -5.92 7.10 -12.55
C LEU A 39 -6.67 7.48 -11.28
N GLU A 40 -7.18 6.48 -10.57
CA GLU A 40 -7.78 6.65 -9.25
C GLU A 40 -6.91 6.00 -8.18
N LEU A 41 -6.60 6.76 -7.12
CA LEU A 41 -5.74 6.34 -6.02
C LEU A 41 -6.39 6.61 -4.66
N LEU A 42 -6.03 5.80 -3.66
CA LEU A 42 -6.35 6.09 -2.27
C LEU A 42 -5.48 7.24 -1.75
N LYS A 43 -6.06 8.16 -0.97
CA LYS A 43 -5.31 9.27 -0.34
C LYS A 43 -4.39 8.81 0.78
N THR A 44 -4.79 7.79 1.53
CA THR A 44 -4.05 7.24 2.67
C THR A 44 -4.28 5.73 2.79
N ALA A 45 -3.35 5.05 3.46
CA ALA A 45 -3.44 3.66 3.85
C ALA A 45 -2.90 3.48 5.27
N ALA A 46 -3.39 2.46 5.97
CA ALA A 46 -2.93 2.09 7.30
C ALA A 46 -2.33 0.69 7.26
N ILE A 47 -1.11 0.55 7.80
CA ILE A 47 -0.38 -0.72 7.88
C ILE A 47 -0.40 -1.19 9.35
N TYR A 48 -1.04 -2.33 9.61
CA TYR A 48 -1.19 -2.91 10.95
C TYR A 48 -1.01 -4.43 10.92
N GLY A 49 -0.83 -5.06 12.08
CA GLY A 49 -0.52 -6.48 12.19
C GLY A 49 0.25 -6.83 13.48
N ALA A 50 0.42 -8.12 13.76
CA ALA A 50 1.08 -8.63 14.97
C ALA A 50 2.54 -8.17 15.13
N ASN A 51 3.10 -8.32 16.33
CA ASN A 51 4.52 -8.07 16.58
C ASN A 51 5.38 -9.00 15.72
N GLY A 52 6.46 -8.47 15.13
CA GLY A 52 7.31 -9.23 14.21
C GLY A 52 6.77 -9.38 12.78
N ALA A 53 5.55 -8.91 12.47
CA ALA A 53 4.96 -9.04 11.13
C ALA A 53 5.61 -8.16 10.02
N GLY A 54 6.80 -7.58 10.24
CA GLY A 54 7.53 -6.85 9.19
C GLY A 54 7.09 -5.40 8.91
N LYS A 55 6.11 -4.85 9.65
CA LYS A 55 5.57 -3.48 9.42
C LYS A 55 6.65 -2.39 9.38
N SER A 56 7.55 -2.35 10.38
CA SER A 56 8.63 -1.36 10.41
C SER A 56 9.68 -1.62 9.34
N ASN A 57 9.82 -2.87 8.88
CA ASN A 57 10.73 -3.19 7.78
C ASN A 57 10.15 -2.73 6.43
N LEU A 58 8.82 -2.75 6.26
CA LEU A 58 8.17 -2.17 5.07
C LEU A 58 8.45 -0.68 4.92
N VAL A 59 8.54 0.07 6.03
CA VAL A 59 8.83 1.52 6.02
C VAL A 59 10.33 1.81 5.80
N LYS A 60 11.20 0.85 6.11
CA LYS A 60 12.66 0.98 5.88
C LYS A 60 13.08 0.67 4.45
N ALA A 61 12.28 -0.15 3.77
CA ALA A 61 12.47 -0.54 2.37
C ALA A 61 12.17 0.65 1.45
#